data_AF-A0A7S1F0E2-F1
#
_entry.id   AF-A0A7S1F0E2-F1
#
_cell.length_a   1.000
_cell.length_b   1.000
_cell.length_c   1.000
_cell.angle_alpha   90.00
_cell.angle_beta   90.00
_cell.angle_gamma   90.00
#
_symmetry.space_group_name_H-M   'P 1'
#
loop_
_entity.id
_entity.type
_entity.pdbx_description
1 polymer ?
#
loop_
_entity_poly.entity_id
_entity_poly.type
_entity_poly.pdbx_seq_one_letter_code
_entity_poly.pdbx_strand_id
1 'polypeptide(L)'
;EKYVGTWLQYQTLWEISTTSILSRLGDDLGKWHQMLTDVKRMSARFETSDLEKSFGPIVVDYRQVQSKVKSKYDQWHRDILSEFGIKVSDSMTQFFSLVNQARLSLERVESSGTDMTSVVLVVQNIKRNFTSWSQRLDNLQQSQRLLDRQRYQFPEDWLQIDQIEGEWGAFRQILERKGR
;
A
#
# COMPACT_ATOMS: atom_id res chain seq x y z
N GLU A 1 -35.64 -12.14 15.07
CA GLU A 1 -34.92 -11.03 15.72
C GLU A 1 -33.40 -11.11 15.63
N LYS A 2 -32.73 -12.21 16.04
CA LYS A 2 -31.25 -12.33 15.95
C LYS A 2 -30.66 -11.97 14.58
N TYR A 3 -31.25 -12.45 13.48
CA TYR A 3 -30.79 -12.19 12.11
C TYR A 3 -30.90 -10.73 11.68
N VAL A 4 -31.97 -10.05 12.07
CA VAL A 4 -32.18 -8.62 11.78
C VAL A 4 -31.20 -7.78 12.59
N GLY A 5 -30.92 -8.15 13.85
CA GLY A 5 -29.93 -7.48 14.68
C GLY A 5 -28.49 -7.65 14.19
N THR A 6 -28.13 -8.83 13.68
CA THR A 6 -26.80 -9.01 13.04
C THR A 6 -26.71 -8.16 11.78
N TRP A 7 -27.77 -8.13 10.98
CA TRP A 7 -27.85 -7.35 9.74
C TRP A 7 -27.80 -5.82 9.98
N LEU A 8 -28.47 -5.31 11.03
CA LEU A 8 -28.45 -3.88 11.37
C LEU A 8 -27.09 -3.44 11.91
N GLN A 9 -26.41 -4.27 12.71
CA GLN A 9 -25.02 -4.03 13.13
C GLN A 9 -24.05 -4.04 11.96
N TYR A 10 -24.29 -4.87 10.94
CA TYR A 10 -23.54 -4.83 9.70
C TYR A 10 -23.85 -3.56 8.89
N GLN A 11 -25.10 -3.10 8.81
CA GLN A 11 -25.43 -1.82 8.17
C GLN A 11 -24.70 -0.64 8.82
N THR A 12 -24.56 -0.61 10.16
CA THR A 12 -23.86 0.48 10.86
C THR A 12 -22.35 0.48 10.63
N LEU A 13 -21.71 -0.68 10.49
CA LEU A 13 -20.29 -0.80 10.12
C LEU A 13 -20.03 -0.39 8.65
N TRP A 14 -21.05 -0.52 7.79
CA TRP A 14 -21.02 -0.25 6.35
C TRP A 14 -21.44 1.18 5.99
N GLU A 15 -22.13 1.88 6.90
CA GLU A 15 -22.41 3.33 6.82
C GLU A 15 -21.23 4.19 7.28
N ILE A 16 -20.16 3.57 7.82
CA ILE A 16 -18.91 4.27 8.11
C ILE A 16 -18.30 4.69 6.78
N SER A 17 -18.40 5.97 6.47
CA SER A 17 -18.02 6.50 5.17
C SER A 17 -16.58 6.11 4.82
N THR A 18 -16.39 5.57 3.61
CA THR A 18 -15.08 5.28 3.03
C THR A 18 -14.11 6.46 3.24
N THR A 19 -14.61 7.68 3.11
CA THR A 19 -13.89 8.94 3.35
C THR A 19 -13.37 9.12 4.79
N SER A 20 -14.08 8.64 5.81
CA SER A 20 -13.65 8.72 7.22
C SER A 20 -12.58 7.67 7.54
N ILE A 21 -12.61 6.53 6.85
CA ILE A 21 -11.59 5.48 7.00
C ILE A 21 -10.31 5.88 6.28
N LEU A 22 -10.44 6.37 5.04
CA LEU A 22 -9.32 6.89 4.23
C LEU A 22 -8.57 8.02 4.94
N SER A 23 -9.29 8.96 5.56
CA SER A 23 -8.68 10.06 6.31
C SER A 23 -7.96 9.62 7.59
N ARG A 24 -8.36 8.48 8.18
CA ARG A 24 -7.76 7.93 9.40
C ARG A 24 -6.57 7.01 9.13
N LEU A 25 -6.47 6.40 7.95
CA LEU A 25 -5.34 5.54 7.58
C LEU A 25 -4.05 6.33 7.27
N GLY A 26 -4.16 7.55 6.74
CA GLY A 26 -3.00 8.40 6.45
C GLY A 26 -2.00 7.75 5.48
N ASP A 27 -0.70 7.95 5.71
CA ASP A 27 0.39 7.45 4.84
C ASP A 27 1.02 6.13 5.33
N ASP A 28 0.41 5.46 6.31
CA ASP A 28 0.96 4.25 6.93
C ASP A 28 0.61 3.00 6.11
N LEU A 29 1.52 2.61 5.20
CA LEU A 29 1.37 1.46 4.31
C LEU A 29 1.09 0.13 5.04
N GLY A 30 1.50 0.00 6.31
CA GLY A 30 1.22 -1.17 7.14
C GLY A 30 -0.25 -1.26 7.54
N LYS A 31 -0.88 -0.13 7.89
CA LYS A 31 -2.31 -0.07 8.18
C LYS A 31 -3.16 -0.36 6.95
N TRP A 32 -2.72 0.09 5.77
CA TRP A 32 -3.36 -0.22 4.49
C TRP A 32 -3.35 -1.72 4.19
N HIS A 33 -2.23 -2.40 4.42
CA HIS A 33 -2.13 -3.87 4.30
C HIS A 33 -3.12 -4.61 5.21
N GLN A 34 -3.19 -4.21 6.47
CA GLN A 34 -4.07 -4.83 7.45
C GLN A 34 -5.55 -4.61 7.09
N MET A 35 -5.89 -3.39 6.67
CA MET A 35 -7.23 -3.05 6.21
C MET A 35 -7.65 -3.91 5.02
N LEU A 36 -6.85 -3.96 3.95
CA LEU A 36 -7.15 -4.79 2.77
C LEU A 36 -7.34 -6.28 3.11
N THR A 37 -6.60 -6.77 4.11
CA THR A 37 -6.73 -8.15 4.61
C THR A 37 -8.04 -8.36 5.37
N ASP A 38 -8.43 -7.41 6.21
CA ASP A 38 -9.67 -7.47 6.99
C ASP A 38 -10.91 -7.35 6.10
N VAL A 39 -10.84 -6.51 5.06
CA VAL A 39 -11.87 -6.39 4.01
C VAL A 39 -12.10 -7.74 3.32
N LYS A 40 -11.02 -8.44 2.93
CA LYS A 40 -11.10 -9.78 2.33
C LYS A 40 -11.68 -10.83 3.28
N ARG A 41 -11.35 -10.77 4.57
CA ARG A 41 -11.91 -11.70 5.58
C ARG A 41 -13.41 -11.47 5.76
N MET A 42 -13.85 -10.22 5.67
CA MET A 42 -15.24 -9.84 5.80
C MET A 42 -16.08 -10.39 4.63
N SER A 43 -15.62 -10.27 3.38
CA SER A 43 -16.34 -10.79 2.19
C SER A 43 -16.54 -12.31 2.19
N ALA A 44 -15.55 -13.09 2.63
CA ALA A 44 -15.67 -14.54 2.73
C ALA A 44 -16.82 -15.00 3.64
N ARG A 45 -17.14 -14.21 4.68
CA ARG A 45 -18.27 -14.50 5.58
C ARG A 45 -19.64 -14.24 4.92
N PHE A 46 -19.72 -13.33 3.95
CA PHE A 46 -20.97 -13.02 3.25
C PHE A 46 -21.35 -14.09 2.22
N GLU A 47 -20.38 -14.66 1.51
CA GLU A 47 -20.62 -15.71 0.50
C GLU A 47 -21.15 -17.03 1.10
N THR A 48 -21.03 -17.21 2.43
CA THR A 48 -21.48 -18.43 3.13
C THR A 48 -22.93 -18.34 3.64
N SER A 49 -23.67 -17.27 3.35
CA SER A 49 -25.06 -17.10 3.82
C SER A 49 -26.11 -17.75 2.89
N ASP A 50 -27.13 -18.37 3.48
CA ASP A 50 -28.24 -19.04 2.77
C ASP A 50 -28.87 -18.12 1.70
N LEU A 51 -28.97 -18.61 0.45
CA LEU A 51 -29.54 -17.88 -0.70
C LEU A 51 -31.05 -17.67 -0.58
N GLU A 52 -31.72 -18.60 0.10
CA GLU A 52 -33.16 -18.61 0.30
C GLU A 52 -33.45 -19.12 1.71
N LYS A 53 -34.45 -18.54 2.37
CA LYS A 53 -34.93 -19.06 3.65
C LYS A 53 -36.44 -19.12 3.65
N SER A 54 -36.96 -20.32 3.87
CA SER A 54 -38.39 -20.58 3.97
C SER A 54 -38.86 -20.44 5.41
N PHE A 55 -39.87 -19.59 5.61
CA PHE A 55 -40.68 -19.49 6.82
C PHE A 55 -42.07 -20.07 6.52
N GLY A 56 -42.22 -21.39 6.65
CA GLY A 56 -43.45 -22.08 6.26
C GLY A 56 -43.77 -21.84 4.78
N PRO A 57 -44.95 -21.30 4.43
CA PRO A 57 -45.32 -21.02 3.02
C PRO A 57 -44.65 -19.78 2.42
N ILE A 58 -43.88 -19.00 3.20
CA ILE A 58 -43.19 -17.79 2.72
C ILE A 58 -41.73 -18.13 2.42
N VAL A 59 -41.28 -17.88 1.20
CA VAL A 59 -39.85 -18.01 0.82
C VAL A 59 -39.27 -16.61 0.69
N VAL A 60 -38.24 -16.31 1.46
CA VAL A 60 -37.47 -15.07 1.35
C VAL A 60 -36.25 -15.35 0.49
N ASP A 61 -36.19 -14.71 -0.68
CA ASP A 61 -35.06 -14.75 -1.61
C ASP A 61 -34.04 -13.65 -1.26
N TYR A 62 -32.82 -14.06 -0.89
CA TYR A 62 -31.74 -13.16 -0.52
C TYR A 62 -30.82 -12.80 -1.68
N ARG A 63 -31.02 -13.36 -2.88
CA ARG A 63 -30.14 -13.15 -4.05
C ARG A 63 -30.01 -11.67 -4.43
N GLN A 64 -31.10 -10.91 -4.42
CA GLN A 64 -31.06 -9.47 -4.70
C GLN A 64 -30.27 -8.68 -3.65
N VAL A 65 -30.42 -9.04 -2.38
CA VAL A 65 -29.71 -8.37 -1.28
C VAL A 65 -28.22 -8.70 -1.36
N GLN A 66 -27.87 -9.97 -1.55
CA GLN A 66 -26.48 -10.40 -1.76
C GLN A 66 -25.83 -9.70 -2.96
N SER A 67 -26.56 -9.57 -4.08
CA SER A 67 -26.07 -8.86 -5.27
C SER A 67 -25.77 -7.38 -4.99
N LYS A 68 -26.67 -6.67 -4.30
CA LYS A 68 -26.46 -5.27 -3.91
C LYS A 68 -25.28 -5.11 -2.94
N VAL A 69 -25.16 -6.01 -1.96
CA VAL A 69 -24.07 -6.01 -0.98
C VAL A 69 -22.72 -6.29 -1.65
N LYS A 70 -22.66 -7.30 -2.53
CA LYS A 70 -21.45 -7.63 -3.31
C LYS A 70 -21.02 -6.44 -4.17
N SER A 71 -21.96 -5.80 -4.87
CA SER A 71 -21.68 -4.61 -5.68
C SER A 71 -21.08 -3.46 -4.88
N LYS A 72 -21.63 -3.17 -3.69
CA LYS A 72 -21.09 -2.13 -2.79
C LYS A 72 -19.70 -2.48 -2.27
N TYR A 73 -19.49 -3.75 -1.88
CA TYR A 73 -18.18 -4.23 -1.48
C TYR A 73 -17.14 -4.06 -2.60
N ASP A 74 -17.48 -4.49 -3.82
CA ASP A 74 -16.56 -4.41 -4.96
C ASP A 74 -16.21 -2.95 -5.25
N GLN A 75 -17.17 -2.03 -5.11
CA GLN A 75 -16.90 -0.61 -5.25
C GLN A 75 -15.97 -0.09 -4.16
N TRP A 76 -16.25 -0.40 -2.90
CA TRP A 76 -15.41 0.02 -1.79
C TRP A 76 -13.99 -0.56 -1.85
N HIS A 77 -13.85 -1.82 -2.24
CA HIS A 77 -12.57 -2.48 -2.46
C HIS A 77 -11.78 -1.81 -3.57
N ARG A 78 -12.43 -1.47 -4.70
CA ARG A 78 -11.80 -0.70 -5.78
C ARG A 78 -11.33 0.68 -5.30
N ASP A 79 -12.16 1.40 -4.56
CA ASP A 79 -11.84 2.74 -4.08
C ASP A 79 -10.64 2.70 -3.11
N ILE A 80 -10.63 1.79 -2.14
CA ILE A 80 -9.49 1.59 -1.21
C ILE A 80 -8.23 1.20 -1.97
N LEU A 81 -8.35 0.27 -2.92
CA LEU A 81 -7.20 -0.19 -3.69
C LEU A 81 -6.62 0.93 -4.56
N SER A 82 -7.48 1.78 -5.12
CA SER A 82 -7.08 2.97 -5.87
C SER A 82 -6.31 3.96 -5.01
N GLU A 83 -6.84 4.32 -3.84
CA GLU A 83 -6.16 5.23 -2.91
C GLU A 83 -4.84 4.66 -2.41
N PHE A 84 -4.80 3.36 -2.11
CA PHE A 84 -3.55 2.69 -1.74
C PHE A 84 -2.52 2.73 -2.88
N GLY A 85 -2.95 2.51 -4.13
CA GLY A 85 -2.10 2.63 -5.31
C GLY A 85 -1.48 4.03 -5.44
N ILE A 86 -2.28 5.09 -5.28
CA ILE A 86 -1.80 6.48 -5.29
C ILE A 86 -0.74 6.69 -4.20
N LYS A 87 -1.00 6.26 -2.96
CA LYS A 87 -0.05 6.40 -1.85
C LYS A 87 1.26 5.66 -2.08
N VAL A 88 1.21 4.47 -2.66
CA VAL A 88 2.40 3.70 -3.02
C VAL A 88 3.20 4.42 -4.11
N SER A 89 2.52 4.92 -5.16
CA SER A 89 3.16 5.69 -6.24
C SER A 89 3.86 6.95 -5.74
N ASP A 90 3.19 7.72 -4.88
CA ASP A 90 3.75 8.92 -4.27
C ASP A 90 4.99 8.58 -3.44
N SER A 91 4.91 7.54 -2.60
CA SER A 91 6.03 7.11 -1.77
C SER A 91 7.20 6.55 -2.59
N MET A 92 6.92 5.85 -3.70
CA MET A 92 7.91 5.38 -4.68
C MET A 92 8.64 6.56 -5.31
N THR A 93 7.91 7.55 -5.82
CA THR A 93 8.47 8.73 -6.50
C THR A 93 9.31 9.57 -5.55
N GLN A 94 8.84 9.77 -4.31
CA GLN A 94 9.60 10.46 -3.26
C GLN A 94 10.89 9.70 -2.91
N PHE A 95 10.80 8.38 -2.73
CA PHE A 95 11.97 7.57 -2.37
C PHE A 95 13.00 7.54 -3.50
N PHE A 96 12.57 7.37 -4.75
CA PHE A 96 13.43 7.45 -5.93
C PHE A 96 14.16 8.79 -6.01
N SER A 97 13.44 9.91 -5.83
CA SER A 97 14.03 11.25 -5.82
C SER A 97 15.09 11.41 -4.73
N LEU A 98 14.81 10.90 -3.53
CA LEU A 98 15.72 10.94 -2.40
C LEU A 98 16.99 10.11 -2.64
N VAL A 99 16.86 8.89 -3.19
CA VAL A 99 18.01 8.03 -3.53
C VAL A 99 18.85 8.67 -4.64
N ASN A 100 18.20 9.21 -5.67
CA ASN A 100 18.89 9.89 -6.77
C ASN A 100 19.66 11.13 -6.28
N GLN A 101 19.05 11.96 -5.44
CA GLN A 101 19.74 13.10 -4.83
C GLN A 101 20.94 12.68 -3.97
N ALA A 102 20.80 11.61 -3.18
CA ALA A 102 21.90 11.07 -2.40
C ALA A 102 23.05 10.58 -3.30
N ARG A 103 22.74 9.89 -4.40
CA ARG A 103 23.71 9.46 -5.41
C ARG A 103 24.46 10.65 -6.02
N LEU A 104 23.74 11.66 -6.52
CA LEU A 104 24.32 12.87 -7.09
C LEU A 104 25.20 13.62 -6.09
N SER A 105 24.84 13.64 -4.81
CA SER A 105 25.66 14.26 -3.77
C SER A 105 26.98 13.52 -3.55
N LEU A 106 26.98 12.19 -3.61
CA LEU A 106 28.18 11.37 -3.52
C LEU A 106 29.09 11.54 -4.76
N GLU A 107 28.50 11.61 -5.95
CA GLU A 107 29.21 11.81 -7.22
C GLU A 107 29.82 13.22 -7.34
N ARG A 108 29.11 14.27 -6.90
CA ARG A 108 29.63 15.65 -6.89
C ARG A 108 30.87 15.77 -6.01
N VAL A 109 30.84 15.11 -4.86
CA VAL A 109 31.96 15.08 -3.92
C VAL A 109 33.17 14.32 -4.50
N GLU A 110 32.98 13.37 -5.43
CA GLU A 110 34.10 12.75 -6.18
C GLU A 110 34.79 13.72 -7.15
N SER A 111 34.00 14.49 -7.88
CA SER A 111 34.47 15.29 -9.01
C SER A 111 35.10 16.62 -8.59
N SER A 112 34.71 17.18 -7.44
CA SER A 112 35.01 18.57 -7.10
C SER A 112 36.29 18.77 -6.27
N GLY A 113 37.05 17.71 -5.95
CA GLY A 113 38.24 17.83 -5.09
C GLY A 113 37.93 18.40 -3.70
N THR A 114 36.68 18.25 -3.23
CA THR A 114 36.16 18.84 -2.00
C THR A 114 36.87 18.31 -0.75
N ASP A 115 36.93 19.12 0.31
CA ASP A 115 37.51 18.77 1.61
C ASP A 115 37.06 17.38 2.10
N MET A 116 38.02 16.53 2.49
CA MET A 116 37.79 15.14 2.92
C MET A 116 36.78 15.03 4.07
N THR A 117 36.71 16.05 4.93
CA THR A 117 35.76 16.12 6.04
C THR A 117 34.30 16.20 5.56
N SER A 118 34.04 16.92 4.46
CA SER A 118 32.71 17.00 3.84
C SER A 118 32.26 15.65 3.26
N VAL A 119 33.20 14.88 2.69
CA VAL A 119 32.97 13.52 2.18
C VAL A 119 32.56 12.59 3.31
N VAL A 120 33.33 12.59 4.41
CA VAL A 120 33.07 11.74 5.58
C VAL A 120 31.71 12.06 6.21
N LEU A 121 31.33 13.33 6.32
CA LEU A 121 30.03 13.74 6.86
C LEU A 121 28.86 13.24 6.01
N VAL A 122 28.94 13.37 4.69
CA VAL A 122 27.89 12.88 3.76
C VAL A 122 27.78 11.36 3.84
N VAL A 123 28.91 10.64 3.81
CA VAL A 123 28.94 9.17 3.91
C VAL A 123 28.40 8.70 5.26
N GLN A 124 28.73 9.36 6.37
CA GLN A 124 28.21 9.00 7.69
C GLN A 124 26.70 9.24 7.80
N ASN A 125 26.20 10.36 7.29
CA ASN A 125 24.76 10.64 7.27
C ASN A 125 24.00 9.58 6.45
N ILE A 126 24.54 9.21 5.29
CA ILE A 126 23.98 8.14 4.46
C ILE A 126 24.00 6.79 5.19
N LYS A 127 25.13 6.40 5.79
CA LYS A 127 25.24 5.14 6.54
C LYS A 127 24.23 5.09 7.70
N ARG A 128 23.97 6.21 8.37
CA ARG A 128 22.99 6.30 9.45
C ARG A 128 21.55 6.06 8.96
N ASN A 129 21.21 6.54 7.77
CA ASN A 129 19.88 6.38 7.18
C ASN A 129 19.73 5.09 6.35
N PHE A 130 20.82 4.37 6.08
CA PHE A 130 20.81 3.21 5.20
C PHE A 130 19.82 2.13 5.62
N THR A 131 19.76 1.81 6.92
CA THR A 131 18.83 0.80 7.45
C THR A 131 17.38 1.20 7.25
N SER A 132 17.02 2.46 7.51
CA SER A 132 15.64 2.93 7.36
C SER A 132 15.23 3.01 5.88
N TRP A 133 16.16 3.37 5.00
CA TRP A 133 15.93 3.37 3.54
C TRP A 133 15.76 1.94 3.00
N SER A 134 16.54 0.99 3.49
CA SER A 134 16.38 -0.43 3.14
C SER A 134 15.03 -0.98 3.61
N GLN A 135 14.57 -0.62 4.82
CA GLN A 135 13.24 -0.99 5.31
C GLN A 135 12.13 -0.35 4.47
N ARG A 136 12.30 0.92 4.07
CA ARG A 136 11.35 1.60 3.19
C ARG A 136 11.26 0.93 1.83
N LEU A 137 12.38 0.50 1.25
CA LEU A 137 12.40 -0.24 -0.01
C LEU A 137 11.66 -1.59 0.11
N ASP A 138 11.91 -2.36 1.17
CA ASP A 138 11.19 -3.63 1.42
C ASP A 138 9.67 -3.41 1.57
N ASN A 139 9.25 -2.37 2.30
CA ASN A 139 7.84 -2.01 2.41
C ASN A 139 7.22 -1.63 1.06
N LEU A 140 7.95 -0.92 0.18
CA LEU A 140 7.49 -0.60 -1.17
C LEU A 140 7.37 -1.85 -2.04
N GLN A 141 8.35 -2.77 -1.97
CA GLN A 141 8.29 -4.07 -2.67
C GLN A 141 7.07 -4.89 -2.23
N GLN A 142 6.82 -4.97 -0.93
CA GLN A 142 5.66 -5.68 -0.39
C GLN A 142 4.35 -5.04 -0.84
N SER A 143 4.31 -3.71 -0.88
CA SER A 143 3.14 -2.94 -1.33
C SER A 143 2.83 -3.15 -2.82
N GLN A 144 3.84 -3.12 -3.70
CA GLN A 144 3.64 -3.42 -5.11
C GLN A 144 3.16 -4.86 -5.32
N ARG A 145 3.78 -5.84 -4.64
CA ARG A 145 3.34 -7.24 -4.69
C ARG A 145 1.90 -7.42 -4.20
N LEU A 146 1.46 -6.62 -3.23
CA LEU A 146 0.06 -6.64 -2.79
C LEU A 146 -0.87 -6.10 -3.89
N LEU A 147 -0.53 -4.97 -4.51
CA LEU A 147 -1.28 -4.40 -5.63
C LEU A 147 -1.41 -5.41 -6.79
N ASP A 148 -0.31 -6.09 -7.15
CA ASP A 148 -0.32 -7.16 -8.15
C ASP A 148 -1.28 -8.30 -7.79
N ARG A 149 -1.19 -8.79 -6.55
CA ARG A 149 -2.06 -9.88 -6.05
C ARG A 149 -3.54 -9.49 -6.04
N GLN A 150 -3.83 -8.21 -5.81
CA GLN A 150 -5.19 -7.66 -5.83
C GLN A 150 -5.65 -7.26 -7.24
N ARG A 151 -4.84 -7.53 -8.28
CA ARG A 151 -5.11 -7.19 -9.68
C ARG A 151 -5.39 -5.71 -9.89
N TYR A 152 -4.66 -4.87 -9.17
CA TYR A 152 -4.70 -3.43 -9.38
C TYR A 152 -4.31 -3.09 -10.83
N GLN A 153 -4.99 -2.11 -11.41
CA GLN A 153 -4.67 -1.59 -12.73
C GLN A 153 -3.68 -0.44 -12.55
N PHE A 154 -2.42 -0.70 -12.87
CA PHE A 154 -1.38 0.32 -12.77
C PHE A 154 -1.52 1.36 -13.89
N PRO A 155 -1.38 2.66 -13.58
CA PRO A 155 -1.23 3.72 -14.58
C PRO A 155 -0.03 3.49 -15.52
N GLU A 156 -0.07 4.09 -16.71
CA GLU A 156 1.04 4.00 -17.69
C GLU A 156 2.33 4.64 -17.18
N ASP A 157 2.23 5.67 -16.34
CA ASP A 157 3.34 6.41 -15.73
C ASP A 157 3.83 5.80 -14.42
N TRP A 158 3.39 4.58 -14.08
CA TRP A 158 3.77 3.93 -12.84
C TRP A 158 5.28 3.64 -12.76
N LEU A 159 5.92 4.18 -11.73
CA LEU A 159 7.32 3.90 -11.42
C LEU A 159 7.47 2.46 -10.92
N GLN A 160 8.12 1.61 -11.71
CA GLN A 160 8.36 0.22 -11.34
C GLN A 160 9.39 0.12 -10.22
N ILE A 161 9.11 -0.74 -9.22
CA ILE A 161 10.05 -1.01 -8.12
C ILE A 161 11.44 -1.44 -8.62
N ASP A 162 11.51 -2.17 -9.74
CA ASP A 162 12.76 -2.59 -10.38
C ASP A 162 13.68 -1.41 -10.73
N GLN A 163 13.11 -0.26 -11.14
CA GLN A 163 13.90 0.95 -11.42
C GLN A 163 14.50 1.53 -10.14
N ILE A 164 13.73 1.53 -9.05
CA ILE A 164 14.17 1.97 -7.73
C ILE A 164 15.26 1.03 -7.18
N GLU A 165 15.10 -0.28 -7.37
CA GLU A 165 16.09 -1.29 -6.98
C GLU A 165 17.40 -1.13 -7.75
N GLY A 166 17.33 -0.82 -9.05
CA GLY A 166 18.48 -0.51 -9.89
C GLY A 166 19.26 0.70 -9.37
N GLU A 167 18.58 1.82 -9.12
CA GLU A 167 19.19 3.03 -8.54
C GLU A 167 19.76 2.77 -7.14
N TRP A 168 19.04 2.03 -6.31
CA TRP A 168 19.50 1.61 -4.99
C TRP A 168 20.76 0.72 -5.06
N GLY A 169 20.84 -0.15 -6.07
CA GLY A 169 22.02 -0.97 -6.35
C GLY A 169 23.23 -0.13 -6.77
N ALA A 170 23.04 0.80 -7.69
CA ALA A 170 24.09 1.73 -8.13
C ALA A 170 24.60 2.59 -6.96
N PHE A 171 23.68 3.12 -6.15
CA PHE A 171 24.00 3.86 -4.94
C PHE A 171 24.82 3.04 -3.93
N ARG A 172 24.43 1.78 -3.69
CA ARG A 172 25.18 0.86 -2.82
C ARG A 172 26.60 0.63 -3.32
N GLN A 173 26.78 0.44 -4.62
CA GLN A 173 28.10 0.21 -5.20
C GLN A 173 29.04 1.43 -5.00
N ILE A 174 28.53 2.65 -5.13
CA ILE A 174 29.30 3.88 -4.88
C ILE A 174 29.66 3.98 -3.40
N LEU A 175 28.72 3.67 -2.51
CA LEU A 175 28.94 3.70 -1.06
C LEU A 175 30.04 2.71 -0.64
N GLU A 176 30.01 1.48 -1.17
CA GLU A 176 30.99 0.43 -0.84
C GLU A 176 32.40 0.79 -1.30
N ARG A 177 32.54 1.41 -2.49
CA ARG A 177 33.83 1.89 -2.99
C ARG A 177 34.45 2.96 -2.09
N LYS A 178 33.64 3.83 -1.50
CA LYS A 178 34.08 4.90 -0.58
C LYS A 178 34.23 4.46 0.89
N GLY A 179 33.71 3.28 1.23
CA GLY A 179 33.78 2.72 2.58
C GLY A 179 35.05 1.91 2.87
N ARG A 180 35.83 1.57 1.83
CA ARG A 180 37.19 1.02 1.91
C ARG A 180 38.21 2.15 1.96
#